data_AF-A0A382NB50-F1
#
_entry.id   AF-A0A382NB50-F1
#
_cell.length_a   1.000
_cell.length_b   1.000
_cell.length_c   1.000
_cell.angle_alpha   90.00
_cell.angle_beta   90.00
_cell.angle_gamma   90.00
#
_symmetry.space_group_name_H-M   'P 1'
#
loop_
_entity.id
_entity.type
_entity.pdbx_description
1 polymer ?
#
loop_
_entity_poly.entity_id
_entity_poly.type
_entity_poly.pdbx_seq_one_letter_code
_entity_poly.pdbx_strand_id
1 'polypeptide(L)'
;MFLENCWYMIAWSHEISREPMRRIVLNRPIVVYRKKDEFPVALEDRCVHKSIPLSLGTVIGDRIQCRYHGMEYDCTGQCVKIPGQENIPSIARITVYPVTERFGCIWVWIGDEAEPNDSQIPDFHWLVDDKLGRVRGYNHLQANYMLLNENLLDLSHIGFLHSTTVGSSEFGEKAEVEAETENDKVRVSRWTIDVPPQPTYGLLGQYIGNVDRWQISEFQPPCHHVVDTGAVNTGTGAPEGKKGKNRVDIKVCHTVTPEKENSSHYFWCVSHPLNGVLADPAVKEEYY
;
A
#
# COMPACT_ATOMS: atom_id res chain seq x y z
N MET A 1 11.38 -12.41 11.53
CA MET A 1 12.41 -12.23 10.48
C MET A 1 11.82 -11.37 9.38
N PHE A 2 12.57 -10.39 8.85
CA PHE A 2 12.07 -9.50 7.80
C PHE A 2 12.83 -9.69 6.49
N LEU A 3 12.19 -9.35 5.38
CA LEU A 3 12.81 -9.34 4.07
C LEU A 3 13.42 -7.94 3.81
N GLU A 4 14.73 -7.87 3.68
CA GLU A 4 15.42 -6.61 3.32
C GLU A 4 15.64 -6.55 1.80
N ASN A 5 16.23 -5.46 1.33
CA ASN A 5 16.41 -5.14 -0.09
C ASN A 5 15.07 -5.12 -0.83
N CYS A 6 14.10 -4.40 -0.26
CA CYS A 6 12.75 -4.27 -0.79
C CYS A 6 12.19 -2.86 -0.55
N TRP A 7 11.25 -2.47 -1.41
CA TRP A 7 10.43 -1.28 -1.24
C TRP A 7 9.23 -1.57 -0.32
N TYR A 8 9.05 -0.71 0.69
CA TYR A 8 7.93 -0.73 1.62
C TYR A 8 7.14 0.57 1.52
N MET A 9 5.81 0.47 1.42
CA MET A 9 4.94 1.64 1.53
C MET A 9 4.87 2.06 3.00
N ILE A 10 5.18 3.33 3.28
CA ILE A 10 5.25 3.82 4.65
C ILE A 10 4.23 4.90 4.97
N ALA A 11 3.57 5.47 3.97
CA ALA A 11 2.49 6.45 4.11
C ALA A 11 1.78 6.64 2.77
N TRP A 12 0.56 7.12 2.80
CA TRP A 12 -0.02 7.84 1.68
C TRP A 12 0.69 9.18 1.49
N SER A 13 0.83 9.62 0.24
CA SER A 13 1.51 10.88 -0.10
C SER A 13 0.98 12.09 0.68
N HIS A 14 -0.34 12.18 0.85
CA HIS A 14 -1.01 13.28 1.53
C HIS A 14 -0.79 13.32 3.06
N GLU A 15 -0.30 12.23 3.66
CA GLU A 15 0.02 12.20 5.09
C GLU A 15 1.35 12.91 5.39
N ILE A 16 2.25 13.02 4.40
CA ILE A 16 3.57 13.61 4.59
C ILE A 16 3.53 15.09 4.21
N SER A 17 3.90 15.92 5.17
CA SER A 17 4.04 17.37 5.02
C SER A 17 5.45 17.80 5.42
N ARG A 18 5.65 19.10 5.67
CA ARG A 18 6.88 19.63 6.26
C ARG A 18 7.00 19.35 7.76
N GLU A 19 5.91 18.92 8.41
CA GLU A 19 5.97 18.44 9.79
C GLU A 19 6.60 17.04 9.82
N PRO A 20 7.63 16.80 10.66
CA PRO A 20 8.24 15.49 10.77
C PRO A 20 7.26 14.41 11.24
N MET A 21 7.04 13.40 10.42
CA MET A 21 6.29 12.21 10.77
C MET A 21 7.25 11.09 11.18
N ARG A 22 6.89 10.34 12.23
CA ARG A 22 7.58 9.11 12.62
C ARG A 22 6.91 7.90 11.98
N ARG A 23 7.71 6.96 11.47
CA ARG A 23 7.29 5.61 11.09
C ARG A 23 8.33 4.59 11.55
N ILE A 24 7.92 3.42 12.03
CA ILE A 24 8.86 2.32 12.30
C ILE A 24 8.67 1.29 11.20
N VAL A 25 9.77 0.84 10.60
CA VAL A 25 9.77 -0.12 9.50
C VAL A 25 10.85 -1.15 9.78
N LEU A 26 10.49 -2.42 9.90
CA LEU A 26 11.44 -3.51 10.16
C LEU A 26 12.29 -3.23 11.42
N ASN A 27 11.66 -2.77 12.51
CA ASN A 27 12.28 -2.27 13.76
C ASN A 27 13.14 -0.99 13.62
N ARG A 28 13.24 -0.39 12.43
CA ARG A 28 14.03 0.83 12.19
C ARG A 28 13.13 2.06 12.33
N PRO A 29 13.39 2.98 13.28
CA PRO A 29 12.62 4.20 13.41
C PRO A 29 13.08 5.21 12.34
N ILE A 30 12.14 5.73 11.56
CA ILE A 30 12.37 6.61 10.42
C ILE A 30 11.58 7.90 10.62
N VAL A 31 12.24 9.03 10.40
CA VAL A 31 11.60 10.35 10.33
C VAL A 31 11.44 10.72 8.87
N VAL A 32 10.23 11.15 8.51
CA VAL A 32 9.85 11.45 7.12
C VAL A 32 9.19 12.82 7.05
N TYR A 33 9.59 13.63 6.08
CA TYR A 33 9.03 14.96 5.83
C TYR A 33 9.27 15.39 4.38
N ARG A 34 8.62 16.47 3.95
CA ARG A 34 8.84 17.11 2.65
C ARG A 34 9.85 18.25 2.74
N LYS A 35 10.74 18.33 1.75
CA LYS A 35 11.53 19.51 1.45
C LYS A 35 10.64 20.64 0.90
N LYS A 36 11.24 21.81 0.66
CA LYS A 36 10.55 22.96 0.03
C LYS A 36 10.16 22.71 -1.42
N ASP A 37 10.87 21.81 -2.10
CA ASP A 37 10.57 21.38 -3.47
C ASP A 37 9.59 20.20 -3.50
N GLU A 38 8.89 19.94 -2.39
CA GLU A 38 7.93 18.86 -2.16
C GLU A 38 8.51 17.44 -2.19
N PHE A 39 9.78 17.23 -2.55
CA PHE A 39 10.37 15.89 -2.54
C PHE A 39 10.47 15.33 -1.10
N PRO A 40 10.14 14.05 -0.89
CA PRO A 40 10.22 13.42 0.43
C PRO A 40 11.68 13.20 0.85
N VAL A 41 11.90 13.20 2.17
CA VAL A 41 13.17 12.85 2.81
C VAL A 41 12.87 11.84 3.91
N ALA A 42 13.65 10.76 3.97
CA ALA A 42 13.56 9.73 5.00
C ALA A 42 14.93 9.53 5.67
N LEU A 43 14.99 9.77 6.99
CA LEU A 43 16.22 9.69 7.78
C LEU A 43 16.00 8.79 9.00
N GLU A 44 17.06 8.30 9.61
CA GLU A 44 17.00 7.64 10.92
C GLU A 44 16.37 8.59 11.94
N ASP A 45 15.34 8.14 12.63
CA ASP A 45 14.67 8.91 13.67
C ASP A 45 15.44 8.86 14.99
N ARG A 46 16.72 9.25 14.96
CA ARG A 46 17.63 9.16 16.10
C ARG A 46 18.78 10.16 15.99
N CYS A 47 18.78 11.15 16.86
CA CYS A 47 19.90 12.08 16.99
C CYS A 47 21.16 11.37 17.51
N VAL A 48 22.33 11.51 16.85
CA VAL A 48 23.57 10.81 17.26
C VAL A 48 24.11 11.21 18.64
N HIS A 49 23.73 12.38 19.15
CA HIS A 49 24.17 12.85 20.46
C HIS A 49 23.55 12.09 21.65
N LYS A 50 22.21 11.98 21.73
CA LYS A 50 21.49 11.38 22.86
C LYS A 50 20.30 10.49 22.44
N SER A 51 20.27 10.06 21.19
CA SER A 51 19.23 9.19 20.62
C SER A 51 17.79 9.73 20.71
N ILE A 52 17.62 11.05 20.85
CA ILE A 52 16.28 11.66 20.83
C ILE A 52 15.69 11.51 19.42
N PRO A 53 14.42 11.09 19.29
CA PRO A 53 13.73 11.06 18.01
C PRO A 53 13.74 12.44 17.35
N LEU A 54 14.23 12.49 16.12
CA LEU A 54 14.26 13.69 15.29
C LEU A 54 12.85 14.09 14.83
N SER A 55 11.91 13.15 14.78
CA SER A 55 10.48 13.36 14.55
C SER A 55 9.82 14.26 15.61
N LEU A 56 10.40 14.38 16.81
CA LEU A 56 9.96 15.35 17.82
C LEU A 56 10.53 16.76 17.59
N GLY A 57 11.40 16.91 16.59
CA GLY A 57 12.09 18.13 16.21
C GLY A 57 11.30 19.05 15.31
N THR A 58 12.02 19.83 14.50
CA THR A 58 11.41 20.80 13.56
C THR A 58 12.26 20.90 12.30
N VAL A 59 11.61 21.03 11.15
CA VAL A 59 12.30 21.26 9.87
C VAL A 59 12.66 22.74 9.73
N ILE A 60 13.95 23.05 9.63
CA ILE A 60 14.52 24.38 9.43
C ILE A 60 15.20 24.45 8.07
N GLY A 61 14.62 25.22 7.13
CA GLY A 61 15.02 25.09 5.73
C GLY A 61 14.59 23.71 5.24
N ASP A 62 15.52 22.87 4.81
CA ASP A 62 15.27 21.45 4.51
C ASP A 62 16.00 20.51 5.48
N ARG A 63 16.49 21.06 6.60
CA ARG A 63 17.23 20.32 7.61
C ARG A 63 16.33 19.96 8.76
N ILE A 64 16.55 18.79 9.37
CA ILE A 64 15.85 18.40 10.58
C ILE A 64 16.65 18.83 11.82
N GLN A 65 16.05 19.65 12.67
CA GLN A 65 16.64 20.10 13.93
C GLN A 65 16.14 19.23 15.08
N CYS A 66 17.08 18.61 15.81
CA CYS A 66 16.78 17.87 17.03
C CYS A 66 16.25 18.81 18.13
N ARG A 67 15.08 18.48 18.70
CA ARG A 67 14.44 19.28 19.76
C ARG A 67 15.27 19.44 21.03
N TYR A 68 16.19 18.50 21.30
CA TYR A 68 16.86 18.48 22.60
C TYR A 68 17.96 19.53 22.71
N HIS A 69 18.92 19.52 21.79
CA HIS A 69 20.10 20.39 21.84
C HIS A 69 20.34 21.15 20.53
N GLY A 70 19.38 21.11 19.59
CA GLY A 70 19.43 21.91 18.37
C GLY A 70 20.43 21.45 17.31
N MET A 71 20.94 20.21 17.38
CA MET A 71 21.73 19.66 16.27
C MET A 71 20.87 19.59 15.01
N GLU A 72 21.39 20.07 13.89
CA GLU A 72 20.70 20.04 12.59
C GLU A 72 21.39 19.05 11.66
N TYR A 73 20.58 18.25 10.97
CA TYR A 73 21.03 17.29 9.95
C TYR A 73 20.44 17.68 8.60
N ASP A 74 21.26 17.64 7.55
CA ASP A 74 20.76 17.83 6.18
C ASP A 74 20.13 16.54 5.61
N CYS A 75 19.63 16.62 4.38
CA CYS A 75 18.96 15.50 3.71
C CYS A 75 19.91 14.35 3.35
N THR A 76 21.24 14.54 3.46
CA THR A 76 22.25 13.49 3.30
C THR A 76 22.57 12.79 4.63
N GLY A 77 21.86 13.17 5.70
CA GLY A 77 22.06 12.66 7.05
C GLY A 77 23.28 13.27 7.76
N GLN A 78 24.04 14.15 7.11
CA GLN A 78 25.20 14.78 7.72
C GLN A 78 24.74 15.82 8.74
N CYS A 79 25.32 15.80 9.94
CA CYS A 79 25.15 16.91 10.88
C CYS A 79 25.88 18.13 10.32
N VAL A 80 25.15 19.23 10.15
CA VAL A 80 25.64 20.49 9.57
C VAL A 80 25.61 21.65 10.55
N LYS A 81 25.06 21.44 11.75
CA LYS A 81 25.11 22.43 12.82
C LYS A 81 25.06 21.77 14.19
N ILE A 82 25.99 22.18 15.06
CA ILE A 82 25.96 21.90 16.50
C ILE A 82 26.02 23.28 17.19
N PRO A 83 24.97 23.72 17.90
CA PRO A 83 24.99 24.99 18.60
C PRO A 83 26.19 25.10 19.54
N GLY A 84 26.99 26.17 19.41
CA GLY A 84 28.17 26.42 20.24
C GLY A 84 29.43 25.63 19.84
N GLN A 85 29.43 24.92 18.72
CA GLN A 85 30.59 24.16 18.24
C GLN A 85 30.83 24.38 16.75
N GLU A 86 31.98 24.95 16.40
CA GLU A 86 32.37 25.22 15.00
C GLU A 86 32.82 23.95 14.27
N ASN A 87 33.63 23.12 14.94
CA ASN A 87 34.17 21.89 14.34
C ASN A 87 33.19 20.73 14.52
N ILE A 88 32.43 20.40 13.48
CA ILE A 88 31.49 19.27 13.48
C ILE A 88 32.22 18.00 13.02
N PRO A 89 32.25 16.92 13.83
CA PRO A 89 32.88 15.67 13.43
C PRO A 89 32.19 15.07 12.20
N SER A 90 32.96 14.59 11.22
CA SER A 90 32.41 13.92 10.03
C SER A 90 31.62 12.64 10.36
N ILE A 91 31.90 12.03 11.51
CA ILE A 91 31.16 10.87 12.03
C ILE A 91 29.78 11.22 12.58
N ALA A 92 29.47 12.50 12.78
CA ALA A 92 28.15 12.94 13.26
C ALA A 92 27.15 12.89 12.10
N ARG A 93 26.74 11.67 11.73
CA ARG A 93 25.87 11.38 10.60
C ARG A 93 24.83 10.34 11.00
N ILE A 94 23.62 10.50 10.48
CA ILE A 94 22.50 9.55 10.65
C ILE A 94 22.26 8.77 9.36
N THR A 95 21.59 7.63 9.47
CA THR A 95 21.22 6.83 8.30
C THR A 95 20.25 7.61 7.40
N VAL A 96 20.42 7.51 6.09
CA VAL A 96 19.49 8.00 5.07
C VAL A 96 18.85 6.77 4.43
N TYR A 97 17.54 6.81 4.24
CA TYR A 97 16.83 5.77 3.52
C TYR A 97 16.44 6.29 2.14
N PRO A 98 16.71 5.53 1.04
CA PRO A 98 16.15 5.87 -0.25
C PRO A 98 14.63 5.95 -0.15
N VAL A 99 14.07 7.05 -0.63
CA VAL A 99 12.64 7.35 -0.54
C VAL A 99 12.16 7.88 -1.87
N THR A 100 11.01 7.40 -2.33
CA THR A 100 10.39 7.86 -3.55
C THR A 100 8.89 8.04 -3.35
N GLU A 101 8.31 8.99 -4.06
CA GLU A 101 6.86 9.18 -4.12
C GLU A 101 6.36 8.64 -5.46
N ARG A 102 5.51 7.61 -5.39
CA ARG A 102 4.99 6.96 -6.59
C ARG A 102 3.58 6.45 -6.34
N PHE A 103 2.70 6.66 -7.32
CA PHE A 103 1.30 6.24 -7.28
C PHE A 103 0.50 6.78 -6.07
N GLY A 104 0.83 7.99 -5.63
CA GLY A 104 0.17 8.62 -4.47
C GLY A 104 0.59 8.02 -3.12
N CYS A 105 1.69 7.27 -3.09
CA CYS A 105 2.25 6.61 -1.91
C CYS A 105 3.71 7.03 -1.69
N ILE A 106 4.14 6.99 -0.44
CA ILE A 106 5.54 7.18 -0.04
C ILE A 106 6.16 5.82 0.21
N TRP A 107 7.23 5.54 -0.51
CA TRP A 107 7.96 4.28 -0.49
C TRP A 107 9.34 4.50 0.09
N VAL A 108 9.76 3.61 0.97
CA VAL A 108 11.12 3.58 1.50
C VAL A 108 11.76 2.24 1.18
N TRP A 109 13.01 2.30 0.73
CA TRP A 109 13.84 1.12 0.56
C TRP A 109 14.53 0.77 1.87
N ILE A 110 14.40 -0.50 2.28
CA ILE A 110 15.08 -1.03 3.46
C ILE A 110 16.08 -2.08 2.99
N GLY A 111 17.31 -1.65 2.73
CA GLY A 111 18.40 -2.49 2.22
C GLY A 111 19.71 -1.72 2.11
N ASP A 112 20.72 -2.34 1.50
CA ASP A 112 22.08 -1.77 1.42
C ASP A 112 22.30 -0.88 0.18
N GLU A 113 21.42 -0.96 -0.82
CA GLU A 113 21.49 -0.16 -2.03
C GLU A 113 21.13 1.31 -1.76
N ALA A 114 22.01 2.22 -2.18
CA ALA A 114 21.79 3.67 -2.05
C ALA A 114 20.85 4.23 -3.13
N GLU A 115 20.84 3.61 -4.32
CA GLU A 115 20.00 3.98 -5.46
C GLU A 115 19.23 2.75 -5.98
N PRO A 116 18.28 2.23 -5.17
CA PRO A 116 17.45 1.10 -5.56
C PRO A 116 16.57 1.43 -6.76
N ASN A 117 16.26 0.43 -7.57
CA ASN A 117 15.47 0.63 -8.78
C ASN A 117 13.97 0.79 -8.45
N ASP A 118 13.43 1.98 -8.68
CA ASP A 118 12.01 2.29 -8.52
C ASP A 118 11.09 1.35 -9.32
N SER A 119 11.57 0.71 -10.40
CA SER A 119 10.77 -0.27 -11.17
C SER A 119 10.42 -1.53 -10.39
N GLN A 120 11.03 -1.76 -9.23
CA GLN A 120 10.68 -2.84 -8.31
C GLN A 120 9.43 -2.53 -7.47
N ILE A 121 9.00 -1.26 -7.41
CA ILE A 121 7.73 -0.89 -6.77
C ILE A 121 6.57 -1.51 -7.56
N PRO A 122 5.61 -2.19 -6.90
CA PRO A 122 4.43 -2.72 -7.57
C PRO A 122 3.72 -1.65 -8.39
N ASP A 123 3.25 -2.02 -9.58
CA ASP A 123 2.49 -1.11 -10.41
C ASP A 123 1.12 -0.86 -9.79
N PHE A 124 0.93 0.33 -9.21
CA PHE A 124 -0.32 0.81 -8.61
C PHE A 124 -0.87 2.04 -9.37
N HIS A 125 -0.62 2.17 -10.67
CA HIS A 125 -1.00 3.36 -11.44
C HIS A 125 -2.48 3.75 -11.33
N TRP A 126 -3.39 2.77 -11.15
CA TRP A 126 -4.82 3.04 -11.01
C TRP A 126 -5.16 3.86 -9.75
N LEU A 127 -4.29 3.86 -8.72
CA LEU A 127 -4.48 4.67 -7.52
C LEU A 127 -4.43 6.17 -7.79
N VAL A 128 -3.86 6.58 -8.93
CA VAL A 128 -3.74 7.97 -9.39
C VAL A 128 -4.45 8.23 -10.72
N ASP A 129 -5.24 7.28 -11.23
CA ASP A 129 -6.07 7.51 -12.42
C ASP A 129 -7.29 8.34 -12.03
N ASP A 130 -7.44 9.52 -12.64
CA ASP A 130 -8.58 10.42 -12.39
C ASP A 130 -9.89 9.96 -13.04
N LYS A 131 -9.83 8.89 -13.84
CA LYS A 131 -11.02 8.24 -14.41
C LYS A 131 -11.66 7.23 -13.46
N LEU A 132 -11.03 6.97 -12.31
CA LEU A 132 -11.50 6.03 -11.29
C LEU A 132 -11.86 6.76 -10.00
N GLY A 133 -12.90 6.27 -9.34
CA GLY A 133 -13.17 6.59 -7.95
C GLY A 133 -12.28 5.75 -7.05
N ARG A 134 -11.99 6.25 -5.85
CA ARG A 134 -11.07 5.61 -4.91
C ARG A 134 -11.45 5.89 -3.46
N VAL A 135 -11.42 4.83 -2.66
CA VAL A 135 -11.48 4.89 -1.20
C VAL A 135 -10.24 4.21 -0.67
N ARG A 136 -9.53 4.89 0.23
CA ARG A 136 -8.25 4.44 0.79
C ARG A 136 -8.27 4.52 2.30
N GLY A 137 -7.56 3.61 2.94
CA GLY A 137 -7.45 3.56 4.39
C GLY A 137 -6.06 3.17 4.87
N TYR A 138 -5.90 3.31 6.19
CA TYR A 138 -4.72 2.89 6.93
C TYR A 138 -5.16 2.29 8.26
N ASN A 139 -4.58 1.16 8.62
CA ASN A 139 -4.79 0.50 9.89
C ASN A 139 -3.44 0.12 10.52
N HIS A 140 -3.29 0.41 11.81
CA HIS A 140 -2.20 -0.17 12.60
C HIS A 140 -2.67 -1.50 13.17
N LEU A 141 -1.90 -2.55 12.94
CA LEU A 141 -2.25 -3.91 13.34
C LEU A 141 -1.28 -4.39 14.41
N GLN A 142 -1.81 -4.96 15.49
CA GLN A 142 -1.04 -5.66 16.53
C GLN A 142 -0.83 -7.13 16.13
N ALA A 143 -0.33 -7.34 14.92
CA ALA A 143 -0.08 -8.66 14.35
C ALA A 143 1.18 -8.65 13.47
N ASN A 144 1.81 -9.82 13.39
CA ASN A 144 2.88 -10.07 12.42
C ASN A 144 2.33 -9.94 10.99
N TYR A 145 3.08 -9.27 10.11
CA TYR A 145 2.64 -9.01 8.73
C TYR A 145 2.36 -10.29 7.93
N MET A 146 3.01 -11.40 8.25
CA MET A 146 2.80 -12.68 7.57
C MET A 146 1.39 -13.22 7.74
N LEU A 147 0.75 -12.97 8.89
CA LEU A 147 -0.64 -13.38 9.11
C LEU A 147 -1.59 -12.68 8.15
N LEU A 148 -1.31 -11.41 7.82
CA LEU A 148 -2.10 -10.68 6.84
C LEU A 148 -1.75 -11.10 5.41
N ASN A 149 -0.49 -11.41 5.12
CA ASN A 149 -0.12 -12.01 3.82
C ASN A 149 -0.84 -13.35 3.60
N GLU A 150 -0.88 -14.23 4.61
CA GLU A 150 -1.61 -15.50 4.55
C GLU A 150 -3.11 -15.28 4.33
N ASN A 151 -3.72 -14.33 5.06
CA ASN A 151 -5.13 -14.00 4.89
C ASN A 151 -5.46 -13.47 3.49
N LEU A 152 -4.61 -12.61 2.92
CA LEU A 152 -4.82 -12.01 1.59
C LEU A 152 -4.57 -13.01 0.44
N LEU A 153 -3.69 -13.99 0.66
CA LEU A 153 -3.46 -15.09 -0.29
C LEU A 153 -4.56 -16.15 -0.23
N ASP A 154 -5.21 -16.34 0.91
CA ASP A 154 -6.31 -17.26 1.06
C ASP A 154 -7.64 -16.64 0.61
N LEU A 155 -8.05 -16.88 -0.63
CA LEU A 155 -9.36 -16.43 -1.10
C LEU A 155 -10.53 -17.30 -0.62
N SER A 156 -10.30 -18.41 0.11
CA SER A 156 -11.38 -19.31 0.57
C SER A 156 -12.24 -18.70 1.67
N HIS A 157 -11.67 -17.86 2.55
CA HIS A 157 -12.40 -17.22 3.65
C HIS A 157 -13.50 -16.26 3.16
N ILE A 158 -13.41 -15.78 1.91
CA ILE A 158 -14.31 -14.78 1.33
C ILE A 158 -15.78 -15.23 1.36
N GLY A 159 -16.04 -16.51 1.05
CA GLY A 159 -17.39 -17.06 1.08
C GLY A 159 -18.04 -17.04 2.48
N PHE A 160 -17.24 -16.97 3.54
CA PHE A 160 -17.70 -17.05 4.93
C PHE A 160 -17.64 -15.69 5.62
N LEU A 161 -16.46 -15.08 5.68
CA LEU A 161 -16.20 -13.82 6.39
C LEU A 161 -16.83 -12.62 5.66
N HIS A 162 -16.86 -12.65 4.33
CA HIS A 162 -17.39 -11.57 3.48
C HIS A 162 -18.72 -11.94 2.82
N SER A 163 -19.49 -12.86 3.42
CA SER A 163 -20.75 -13.38 2.88
C SER A 163 -21.83 -12.31 2.64
N THR A 164 -21.74 -11.16 3.30
CA THR A 164 -22.65 -10.03 3.12
C THR A 164 -22.16 -8.97 2.14
N THR A 165 -20.91 -9.04 1.66
CA THR A 165 -20.30 -8.06 0.75
C THR A 165 -19.88 -8.69 -0.57
N VAL A 166 -18.72 -9.35 -0.63
CA VAL A 166 -18.10 -9.89 -1.87
C VAL A 166 -18.08 -11.42 -1.91
N GLY A 167 -18.60 -12.11 -0.90
CA GLY A 167 -18.68 -13.56 -0.83
C GLY A 167 -20.03 -14.13 -1.26
N SER A 168 -20.02 -15.35 -1.79
CA SER A 168 -21.20 -16.22 -1.85
C SER A 168 -20.77 -17.67 -1.61
N SER A 169 -21.69 -18.53 -1.17
CA SER A 169 -21.45 -19.96 -1.02
C SER A 169 -20.98 -20.61 -2.33
N GLU A 170 -21.55 -20.16 -3.46
CA GLU A 170 -21.17 -20.62 -4.80
C GLU A 170 -19.72 -20.29 -5.15
N PHE A 171 -19.19 -19.18 -4.64
CA PHE A 171 -17.79 -18.81 -4.85
C PHE A 171 -16.81 -19.68 -4.07
N GLY A 172 -17.22 -20.22 -2.92
CA GLY A 172 -16.42 -21.17 -2.14
C GLY A 172 -16.48 -22.60 -2.70
N GLU A 173 -17.58 -22.98 -3.35
CA GLU A 173 -17.86 -24.37 -3.75
C GLU A 173 -17.66 -24.66 -5.24
N LYS A 174 -17.84 -23.67 -6.13
CA LYS A 174 -17.86 -23.86 -7.59
C LYS A 174 -16.75 -23.12 -8.34
N ALA A 175 -15.91 -22.35 -7.66
CA ALA A 175 -14.87 -21.59 -8.34
C ALA A 175 -13.77 -22.50 -8.90
N GLU A 176 -13.48 -22.34 -10.19
CA GLU A 176 -12.27 -22.91 -10.78
C GLU A 176 -11.09 -22.04 -10.34
N VAL A 177 -10.07 -22.67 -9.74
CA VAL A 177 -8.90 -21.98 -9.18
C VAL A 177 -7.67 -22.40 -9.97
N GLU A 178 -6.97 -21.40 -10.49
CA GLU A 178 -5.66 -21.56 -11.11
C GLU A 178 -4.64 -20.72 -10.35
N ALA A 179 -3.49 -21.32 -10.04
CA ALA A 179 -2.39 -20.64 -9.36
C ALA A 179 -1.13 -20.76 -10.21
N GLU A 180 -0.54 -19.60 -10.50
CA GLU A 180 0.65 -19.47 -11.32
C GLU A 180 1.72 -18.74 -10.52
N THR A 181 2.98 -19.04 -10.82
CA THR A 181 4.14 -18.32 -10.28
C THR A 181 4.96 -17.83 -11.46
N GLU A 182 5.19 -16.52 -11.51
CA GLU A 182 6.05 -15.89 -12.51
C GLU A 182 7.13 -15.08 -11.78
N ASN A 183 8.39 -15.48 -11.96
CA ASN A 183 9.53 -14.96 -11.20
C ASN A 183 9.31 -15.08 -9.69
N ASP A 184 9.16 -13.95 -8.99
CA ASP A 184 8.91 -13.83 -7.56
C ASP A 184 7.45 -13.54 -7.22
N LYS A 185 6.56 -13.49 -8.22
CA LYS A 185 5.14 -13.17 -8.04
C LYS A 185 4.28 -14.41 -8.07
N VAL A 186 3.22 -14.40 -7.26
CA VAL A 186 2.18 -15.43 -7.26
C VAL A 186 0.89 -14.81 -7.77
N ARG A 187 0.23 -15.45 -8.72
CA ARG A 187 -1.07 -15.05 -9.23
C ARG A 187 -2.06 -16.18 -9.03
N VAL A 188 -3.20 -15.87 -8.41
CA VAL A 188 -4.30 -16.82 -8.19
C VAL A 188 -5.54 -16.27 -8.89
N SER A 189 -6.00 -16.97 -9.91
CA SER A 189 -7.21 -16.64 -10.66
C SER A 189 -8.35 -17.53 -10.19
N ARG A 190 -9.50 -16.92 -9.89
CA ARG A 190 -10.74 -17.62 -9.59
C ARG A 190 -11.85 -17.15 -10.51
N TRP A 191 -12.50 -18.09 -11.18
CA TRP A 191 -13.65 -17.81 -12.03
C TRP A 191 -14.87 -18.59 -11.55
N THR A 192 -16.03 -17.94 -11.64
CA THR A 192 -17.32 -18.58 -11.46
C THR A 192 -18.21 -18.15 -12.62
N ILE A 193 -18.63 -19.12 -13.43
CA ILE A 193 -19.31 -18.89 -14.70
C ILE A 193 -20.80 -19.17 -14.55
N ASP A 194 -21.63 -18.35 -15.22
CA ASP A 194 -23.08 -18.52 -15.29
C ASP A 194 -23.76 -18.66 -13.92
N VAL A 195 -23.47 -17.71 -13.02
CA VAL A 195 -24.08 -17.65 -11.68
C VAL A 195 -24.91 -16.38 -11.48
N PRO A 196 -25.90 -16.40 -10.57
CA PRO A 196 -26.64 -15.19 -10.23
C PRO A 196 -25.70 -14.07 -9.73
N PRO A 197 -25.95 -12.80 -10.09
CA PRO A 197 -25.15 -11.69 -9.57
C PRO A 197 -25.34 -11.57 -8.05
N GLN A 198 -24.23 -11.43 -7.33
CA GLN A 198 -24.27 -11.19 -5.89
C GLN A 198 -24.85 -9.80 -5.57
N PRO A 199 -25.44 -9.59 -4.38
CA PRO A 199 -26.13 -8.35 -4.03
C PRO A 199 -25.31 -7.08 -4.32
N THR A 200 -24.05 -7.02 -3.89
CA THR A 200 -23.17 -5.86 -4.13
C THR A 200 -22.94 -5.65 -5.62
N TYR A 201 -22.57 -6.68 -6.38
CA TYR A 201 -22.39 -6.55 -7.82
C TYR A 201 -23.69 -6.20 -8.55
N GLY A 202 -24.84 -6.73 -8.12
CA GLY A 202 -26.15 -6.42 -8.70
C GLY A 202 -26.61 -4.99 -8.46
N LEU A 203 -26.14 -4.34 -7.39
CA LEU A 203 -26.34 -2.90 -7.16
C LEU A 203 -25.43 -2.04 -8.06
N LEU A 204 -24.26 -2.57 -8.44
CA LEU A 204 -23.23 -1.84 -9.17
C LEU A 204 -23.31 -2.00 -10.70
N GLY A 205 -23.72 -3.19 -11.15
CA GLY A 205 -23.83 -3.55 -12.56
C GLY A 205 -25.27 -3.56 -13.04
N GLN A 206 -25.44 -3.31 -14.34
CA GLN A 206 -26.74 -3.42 -15.02
C GLN A 206 -26.81 -4.76 -15.76
N TYR A 207 -26.83 -5.85 -15.00
CA TYR A 207 -26.82 -7.20 -15.56
C TYR A 207 -28.19 -7.64 -16.05
N ILE A 208 -28.19 -8.54 -17.04
CA ILE A 208 -29.38 -9.20 -17.57
C ILE A 208 -29.15 -10.70 -17.40
N GLY A 209 -29.77 -11.29 -16.38
CA GLY A 209 -29.58 -12.69 -16.03
C GLY A 209 -28.30 -12.94 -15.22
N ASN A 210 -27.68 -14.10 -15.48
CA ASN A 210 -26.47 -14.53 -14.80
C ASN A 210 -25.21 -13.80 -15.28
N VAL A 211 -24.17 -13.88 -14.46
CA VAL A 211 -22.87 -13.24 -14.68
C VAL A 211 -21.73 -14.24 -14.61
N ASP A 212 -20.67 -13.93 -15.34
CA ASP A 212 -19.35 -14.50 -15.15
C ASP A 212 -18.59 -13.59 -14.19
N ARG A 213 -18.08 -14.17 -13.11
CA ARG A 213 -17.39 -13.45 -12.04
C ARG A 213 -15.93 -13.88 -11.99
N TRP A 214 -15.05 -12.91 -11.76
CA TRP A 214 -13.63 -13.16 -11.52
C TRP A 214 -13.15 -12.57 -10.20
N GLN A 215 -12.12 -13.20 -9.68
CA GLN A 215 -11.24 -12.64 -8.69
C GLN A 215 -9.82 -13.11 -8.96
N ILE A 216 -8.96 -12.18 -9.31
CA ILE A 216 -7.58 -12.43 -9.67
C ILE A 216 -6.74 -11.72 -8.61
N SER A 217 -6.09 -12.50 -7.75
CA SER A 217 -5.18 -12.00 -6.73
C SER A 217 -3.75 -12.13 -7.22
N GLU A 218 -2.96 -11.09 -7.08
CA GLU A 218 -1.52 -11.07 -7.37
C GLU A 218 -0.78 -10.66 -6.11
N PHE A 219 0.19 -11.47 -5.70
CA PHE A 219 1.13 -11.17 -4.63
C PHE A 219 2.51 -10.90 -5.22
N GLN A 220 3.11 -9.80 -4.78
CA GLN A 220 4.50 -9.47 -4.99
C GLN A 220 5.18 -9.31 -3.62
N PRO A 221 6.33 -9.97 -3.40
CA PRO A 221 7.14 -9.77 -2.22
C PRO A 221 7.51 -8.28 -2.02
N PRO A 222 7.67 -7.83 -0.77
CA PRO A 222 7.56 -8.62 0.46
C PRO A 222 6.12 -8.79 0.99
N CYS A 223 5.18 -7.94 0.57
CA CYS A 223 3.88 -7.81 1.24
C CYS A 223 2.84 -7.03 0.43
N HIS A 224 2.93 -7.04 -0.90
CA HIS A 224 2.08 -6.25 -1.78
C HIS A 224 1.11 -7.16 -2.51
N HIS A 225 -0.18 -6.90 -2.35
CA HIS A 225 -1.24 -7.68 -2.98
C HIS A 225 -2.13 -6.77 -3.82
N VAL A 226 -2.56 -7.29 -4.95
CA VAL A 226 -3.54 -6.67 -5.84
C VAL A 226 -4.64 -7.67 -6.09
N VAL A 227 -5.89 -7.25 -5.86
CA VAL A 227 -7.07 -8.05 -6.19
C VAL A 227 -7.84 -7.32 -7.28
N ASP A 228 -7.86 -7.89 -8.47
CA ASP A 228 -8.76 -7.50 -9.56
C ASP A 228 -10.00 -8.37 -9.47
N THR A 229 -11.15 -7.77 -9.18
CA THR A 229 -12.41 -8.51 -9.01
C THR A 229 -13.54 -7.81 -9.73
N GLY A 230 -14.45 -8.60 -10.29
CA GLY A 230 -15.55 -8.03 -11.02
C GLY A 230 -16.52 -9.07 -11.53
N ALA A 231 -17.53 -8.56 -12.24
CA ALA A 231 -18.56 -9.37 -12.85
C ALA A 231 -19.07 -8.71 -14.13
N VAL A 232 -19.52 -9.55 -15.06
CA VAL A 232 -20.11 -9.16 -16.35
C VAL A 232 -21.13 -10.20 -16.78
N ASN A 233 -22.12 -9.84 -17.61
CA ASN A 233 -23.07 -10.82 -18.13
C ASN A 233 -22.36 -12.03 -18.75
N THR A 234 -22.92 -13.21 -18.52
CA THR A 234 -22.44 -14.46 -19.09
C THR A 234 -22.46 -14.44 -20.62
N GLY A 235 -21.46 -15.10 -21.23
CA GLY A 235 -21.36 -15.23 -22.69
C GLY A 235 -20.75 -14.01 -23.39
N THR A 236 -20.15 -13.09 -22.65
CA THR A 236 -19.40 -11.95 -23.22
C THR A 236 -17.99 -12.31 -23.71
N GLY A 237 -17.48 -13.47 -23.30
CA GLY A 237 -16.12 -13.93 -23.59
C GLY A 237 -15.07 -13.35 -22.62
N ALA A 238 -15.49 -13.01 -21.40
CA ALA A 238 -14.63 -12.41 -20.39
C ALA A 238 -13.49 -13.33 -19.92
N PRO A 239 -13.69 -14.65 -19.73
CA PRO A 239 -12.60 -15.58 -19.42
C PRO A 239 -11.52 -15.59 -20.51
N GLU A 240 -11.88 -15.34 -21.77
CA GLU A 240 -10.96 -15.25 -22.91
C GLU A 240 -10.38 -13.83 -23.12
N GLY A 241 -10.55 -12.95 -22.12
CA GLY A 241 -9.97 -11.60 -22.11
C GLY A 241 -10.83 -10.52 -22.80
N LYS A 242 -12.05 -10.85 -23.26
CA LYS A 242 -12.95 -9.83 -23.82
C LYS A 242 -13.65 -9.08 -22.70
N LYS A 243 -13.23 -7.85 -22.44
CA LYS A 243 -13.92 -6.98 -21.49
C LYS A 243 -15.27 -6.52 -22.09
N GLY A 244 -16.35 -7.19 -21.71
CA GLY A 244 -17.73 -6.85 -22.09
C GLY A 244 -18.17 -5.45 -21.63
N LYS A 245 -19.35 -5.02 -22.11
CA LYS A 245 -20.02 -3.78 -21.67
C LYS A 245 -20.72 -4.00 -20.32
N ASN A 246 -20.99 -2.90 -19.59
CA ASN A 246 -21.74 -2.91 -18.32
C ASN A 246 -21.16 -3.82 -17.23
N ARG A 247 -19.85 -4.09 -17.28
CA ARG A 247 -19.14 -4.82 -16.24
C ARG A 247 -18.88 -3.95 -15.00
N VAL A 248 -18.79 -4.60 -13.85
CA VAL A 248 -18.15 -4.05 -12.67
C VAL A 248 -16.74 -4.60 -12.62
N ASP A 249 -15.76 -3.74 -12.41
CA ASP A 249 -14.32 -4.06 -12.46
C ASP A 249 -13.66 -3.23 -11.34
N ILE A 250 -13.32 -3.86 -10.24
CA ILE A 250 -12.79 -3.24 -9.02
C ILE A 250 -11.36 -3.72 -8.84
N LYS A 251 -10.44 -2.77 -8.61
CA LYS A 251 -9.07 -3.07 -8.23
C LYS A 251 -8.83 -2.68 -6.79
N VAL A 252 -8.42 -3.64 -5.98
CA VAL A 252 -8.03 -3.43 -4.60
C VAL A 252 -6.54 -3.61 -4.47
N CYS A 253 -5.84 -2.66 -3.86
CA CYS A 253 -4.46 -2.88 -3.42
C CYS A 253 -4.43 -3.06 -1.91
N HIS A 254 -3.56 -3.94 -1.45
CA HIS A 254 -3.28 -4.19 -0.04
C HIS A 254 -1.77 -4.25 0.13
N THR A 255 -1.21 -3.41 0.99
CA THR A 255 0.23 -3.44 1.31
C THR A 255 0.44 -3.44 2.81
N VAL A 256 1.30 -4.35 3.28
CA VAL A 256 1.50 -4.61 4.70
C VAL A 256 2.95 -4.40 5.10
N THR A 257 3.29 -3.21 5.59
CA THR A 257 4.66 -2.90 6.01
C THR A 257 4.90 -3.37 7.44
N PRO A 258 5.85 -4.31 7.70
CA PRO A 258 6.17 -4.75 9.04
C PRO A 258 6.70 -3.58 9.88
N GLU A 259 6.08 -3.32 11.04
CA GLU A 259 6.60 -2.36 12.00
C GLU A 259 7.66 -3.05 12.88
N LYS A 260 7.23 -4.13 13.56
CA LYS A 260 8.03 -5.01 14.41
C LYS A 260 7.59 -6.46 14.19
N GLU A 261 8.16 -7.39 14.94
CA GLU A 261 7.81 -8.82 14.81
C GLU A 261 6.33 -9.11 15.09
N ASN A 262 5.64 -8.26 15.87
CA ASN A 262 4.25 -8.44 16.29
C ASN A 262 3.33 -7.26 15.94
N SER A 263 3.77 -6.37 15.05
CA SER A 263 2.97 -5.20 14.64
C SER A 263 3.27 -4.80 13.21
N SER A 264 2.26 -4.28 12.52
CA SER A 264 2.32 -3.97 11.10
C SER A 264 1.50 -2.72 10.74
N HIS A 265 1.91 -2.05 9.67
CA HIS A 265 1.18 -0.98 9.02
C HIS A 265 0.45 -1.55 7.81
N TYR A 266 -0.87 -1.43 7.78
CA TYR A 266 -1.68 -1.92 6.68
C TYR A 266 -2.30 -0.76 5.92
N PHE A 267 -2.00 -0.67 4.63
CA PHE A 267 -2.60 0.29 3.72
C PHE A 267 -3.43 -0.46 2.68
N TRP A 268 -4.61 0.07 2.40
CA TRP A 268 -5.50 -0.50 1.41
C TRP A 268 -6.19 0.59 0.61
N CYS A 269 -6.49 0.30 -0.64
CA CYS A 269 -7.29 1.17 -1.48
C CYS A 269 -8.15 0.34 -2.42
N VAL A 270 -9.43 0.68 -2.49
CA VAL A 270 -10.36 0.17 -3.48
C VAL A 270 -10.53 1.23 -4.56
N SER A 271 -10.22 0.88 -5.80
CA SER A 271 -10.43 1.71 -6.98
C SER A 271 -11.52 1.10 -7.84
N HIS A 272 -12.44 1.93 -8.31
CA HIS A 272 -13.62 1.49 -9.04
C HIS A 272 -13.98 2.46 -10.16
N PRO A 273 -14.70 2.00 -11.19
CA PRO A 273 -15.30 2.85 -12.21
C PRO A 273 -16.19 3.94 -11.59
N LEU A 274 -16.21 5.11 -12.22
CA LEU A 274 -17.09 6.23 -11.86
C LEU A 274 -18.52 6.07 -12.41
N ASN A 275 -19.03 4.84 -12.52
CA ASN A 275 -20.38 4.55 -13.00
C ASN A 275 -21.19 3.77 -11.95
N GLY A 276 -22.53 3.80 -12.09
CA GLY A 276 -23.43 3.13 -11.15
C GLY A 276 -23.45 3.77 -9.76
N VAL A 277 -23.78 2.97 -8.74
CA VAL A 277 -23.93 3.45 -7.35
C VAL A 277 -22.59 3.94 -6.76
N LEU A 278 -21.45 3.35 -7.12
CA LEU A 278 -20.12 3.79 -6.65
C LEU A 278 -19.68 5.14 -7.24
N ALA A 279 -20.37 5.68 -8.24
CA ALA A 279 -20.15 7.04 -8.70
C ALA A 279 -20.72 8.09 -7.73
N ASP A 280 -21.59 7.67 -6.81
CA ASP A 280 -22.21 8.55 -5.82
C ASP A 280 -21.22 8.83 -4.67
N PRO A 281 -20.81 10.10 -4.45
CA PRO A 281 -19.94 10.48 -3.34
C PRO A 281 -20.51 10.13 -1.96
N ALA A 282 -21.80 9.81 -1.86
CA ALA A 282 -22.47 9.40 -0.64
C ALA A 282 -22.34 7.91 -0.31
N VAL A 283 -21.74 7.08 -1.19
CA VAL A 283 -21.43 5.69 -0.84
C VAL A 283 -20.42 5.67 0.31
N LYS A 284 -20.86 5.13 1.44
CA LYS A 284 -20.11 5.13 2.70
C LYS A 284 -19.02 4.04 2.69
N GLU A 285 -18.04 4.18 3.58
CA GLU A 285 -16.98 3.18 3.82
C GLU A 285 -17.51 1.75 4.03
N GLU A 286 -18.76 1.56 4.47
CA GLU A 286 -19.39 0.26 4.70
C GLU A 286 -19.56 -0.63 3.45
N TYR A 287 -19.39 -0.06 2.25
CA TYR A 287 -19.44 -0.77 0.97
C TYR A 287 -18.06 -1.21 0.45
N TYR A 288 -16.98 -0.87 1.16
CA TYR A 288 -15.57 -1.14 0.82
C TYR A 288 -14.94 -2.10 1.85
#